data_AF-A0A537JA58-F1
#
_entry.id   AF-A0A537JA58-F1
#
_cell.length_a   1.000
_cell.length_b   1.000
_cell.length_c   1.000
_cell.angle_alpha   90.00
_cell.angle_beta   90.00
_cell.angle_gamma   90.00
#
_symmetry.space_group_name_H-M   'P 1'
#
loop_
_entity.id
_entity.type
_entity.pdbx_description
1 polymer ?
#
loop_
_entity_poly.entity_id
_entity_poly.type
_entity_poly.pdbx_seq_one_letter_code
_entity_poly.pdbx_strand_id
1 'polypeptide(L)'
;MWRFNGRAKRSIGRMLFHPNVVHFPIALWLTSTFFDLLGLRREKAIFREMAFWLVGLGLVGAAVSILFGWTDLLAQERQGVATGVLLRHRVHSWLAYSSTAAYLGVFVWRWRTEHRLSPGALLLSLLGAGLVAVAGYLGGEMRNVM
;
A
#
# COMPACT_ATOMS: atom_id res chain seq x y z
N MET A 1 16.97 42.34 26.07
CA MET A 1 16.52 41.16 26.83
C MET A 1 15.21 40.68 26.21
N TRP A 2 15.25 39.78 25.23
CA TRP A 2 14.05 39.27 24.56
C TRP A 2 13.73 37.87 25.08
N ARG A 3 12.66 37.75 25.89
CA ARG A 3 12.11 36.47 26.33
C ARG A 3 11.13 35.98 25.26
N PHE A 4 11.56 35.03 24.43
CA PHE A 4 10.63 34.17 23.71
C PHE A 4 10.10 33.12 24.68
N ASN A 5 8.92 33.36 25.24
CA ASN A 5 8.16 32.30 25.87
C ASN A 5 6.74 32.31 25.30
N GLY A 6 6.36 31.22 24.64
CA GLY A 6 5.10 31.16 23.92
C GLY A 6 4.82 29.80 23.32
N ARG A 7 4.85 28.76 24.17
CA ARG A 7 4.42 27.39 23.87
C ARG A 7 5.25 26.70 22.79
N ALA A 8 6.24 25.94 23.26
CA ALA A 8 6.42 24.59 22.77
C ALA A 8 5.02 23.93 22.76
N LYS A 9 4.34 23.97 21.61
CA LYS A 9 3.19 23.12 21.35
C LYS A 9 3.77 21.72 21.50
N ARG A 10 3.58 21.13 22.68
CA ARG A 10 3.75 19.71 22.92
C ARG A 10 2.95 19.05 21.80
N SER A 11 3.66 18.56 20.79
CA SER A 11 3.12 17.68 19.79
C SER A 11 2.66 16.47 20.58
N ILE A 12 1.38 16.45 20.94
CA ILE A 12 0.70 15.19 21.13
C ILE A 12 0.96 14.48 19.79
N GLY A 13 1.90 13.55 19.79
CA GLY A 13 2.19 12.71 18.65
C GLY A 13 0.90 11.99 18.31
N ARG A 14 0.10 12.60 17.44
CA ARG A 14 -1.08 11.94 16.91
C ARG A 14 -0.54 10.76 16.13
N MET A 15 -0.88 9.57 16.60
CA MET A 15 -0.51 8.33 15.95
C MET A 15 -1.08 8.38 14.52
N LEU A 16 -0.20 8.52 13.53
CA LEU A 16 -0.58 8.39 12.13
C LEU A 16 -0.94 6.93 11.92
N PHE A 17 -2.19 6.66 11.57
CA PHE A 17 -2.67 5.30 11.40
C PHE A 17 -2.25 4.74 10.04
N HIS A 18 -2.23 5.56 8.99
CA HIS A 18 -1.92 5.14 7.63
C HIS A 18 -0.62 4.32 7.57
N PRO A 19 0.52 4.80 8.07
CA PRO A 19 1.76 4.07 7.89
C PRO A 19 1.94 2.85 8.82
N ASN A 20 0.94 2.52 9.66
CA ASN A 20 0.84 1.21 10.30
C ASN A 20 -0.02 0.24 9.47
N VAL A 21 -1.06 0.76 8.81
CA VAL A 21 -2.04 -0.03 8.05
C VAL A 21 -1.52 -0.40 6.65
N VAL A 22 -0.67 0.42 6.03
CA VAL A 22 -0.11 0.13 4.69
C VAL A 22 0.70 -1.16 4.61
N HIS A 23 1.21 -1.68 5.72
CA HIS A 23 1.95 -2.93 5.73
C HIS A 23 1.07 -4.14 5.36
N PHE A 24 -0.24 -4.08 5.63
CA PHE A 24 -1.15 -5.17 5.32
C PHE A 24 -1.28 -5.41 3.80
N PRO A 25 -1.71 -4.44 2.96
CA PRO A 25 -1.78 -4.67 1.52
C PRO A 25 -0.41 -5.05 0.92
N ILE A 26 0.69 -4.45 1.38
CA ILE A 26 2.04 -4.78 0.92
C ILE A 26 2.35 -6.27 1.18
N ALA A 27 2.21 -6.72 2.43
CA ALA A 27 2.53 -8.08 2.81
C ALA A 27 1.62 -9.10 2.10
N LEU A 28 0.31 -8.83 2.03
CA LEU A 28 -0.67 -9.73 1.42
C LEU A 28 -0.42 -9.90 -0.08
N TRP A 29 -0.12 -8.82 -0.80
CA TRP A 29 0.15 -8.86 -2.23
C TRP A 29 1.51 -9.48 -2.58
N LEU A 30 2.56 -9.21 -1.81
CA LEU A 30 3.84 -9.92 -1.96
C LEU A 30 3.69 -11.42 -1.69
N THR A 31 2.93 -11.78 -0.65
CA THR A 31 2.65 -13.18 -0.31
C THR A 31 1.78 -13.86 -1.36
N SER A 32 0.79 -13.16 -1.95
CA SER A 32 0.01 -13.64 -3.08
C SER A 32 0.93 -14.00 -4.25
N THR A 33 1.81 -13.09 -4.64
CA THR A 33 2.76 -13.31 -5.74
C THR A 33 3.68 -14.49 -5.45
N PHE A 34 4.13 -14.65 -4.20
CA PHE A 34 4.89 -15.83 -3.78
C PHE A 34 4.10 -17.13 -3.99
N PHE A 35 2.82 -17.18 -3.63
CA PHE A 35 1.99 -18.36 -3.85
C PHE A 35 1.69 -18.64 -5.33
N ASP A 36 1.51 -17.61 -6.16
CA ASP A 36 1.40 -17.79 -7.61
C ASP A 36 2.68 -18.44 -8.18
N LEU A 37 3.87 -17.97 -7.78
CA LEU A 37 5.15 -18.55 -8.19
C LEU A 37 5.35 -19.99 -7.68
N LEU A 38 4.89 -20.28 -6.46
CA LEU A 38 4.93 -21.64 -5.92
C LEU A 38 3.97 -22.58 -6.68
N GLY A 39 2.81 -22.06 -7.08
CA GLY A 39 1.81 -22.75 -7.88
C GLY A 39 2.32 -23.17 -9.26
N LEU A 40 3.28 -22.43 -9.84
CA LEU A 40 3.94 -22.81 -11.10
C LEU A 40 4.81 -24.07 -10.96
N ARG A 41 5.39 -24.32 -9.78
CA ARG A 41 6.30 -25.46 -9.55
C ARG A 41 5.60 -26.70 -9.02
N ARG A 42 4.54 -26.51 -8.24
CA ARG A 42 3.92 -27.59 -7.45
C ARG A 42 2.59 -28.07 -8.02
N GLU A 43 2.03 -27.38 -9.01
CA GLU A 43 0.79 -27.73 -9.73
C GLU A 43 -0.43 -28.05 -8.84
N LYS A 44 -0.46 -27.56 -7.58
CA LYS A 44 -1.60 -27.74 -6.68
C LYS A 44 -2.58 -26.57 -6.76
N ALA A 45 -3.87 -26.88 -6.87
CA ALA A 45 -4.95 -25.88 -6.90
C ALA A 45 -4.95 -24.94 -5.68
N ILE A 46 -4.60 -25.46 -4.50
CA ILE A 46 -4.56 -24.69 -3.25
C ILE A 46 -3.70 -23.43 -3.33
N PHE A 47 -2.57 -23.46 -4.04
CA PHE A 47 -1.70 -22.27 -4.15
C PHE A 47 -2.37 -21.16 -4.95
N ARG A 48 -3.16 -21.51 -5.97
CA ARG A 48 -3.93 -20.55 -6.75
C ARG A 48 -5.04 -19.95 -5.89
N GLU A 49 -5.78 -20.77 -5.14
CA GLU A 49 -6.81 -20.27 -4.23
C GLU A 49 -6.25 -19.35 -3.15
N MET A 50 -5.12 -19.72 -2.52
CA MET A 50 -4.46 -18.88 -1.52
C MET A 50 -4.05 -17.53 -2.11
N ALA A 51 -3.40 -17.52 -3.27
CA ALA A 51 -3.03 -16.28 -3.94
C ALA A 51 -4.27 -15.41 -4.24
N PHE A 52 -5.34 -16.01 -4.75
CA PHE A 52 -6.57 -15.28 -5.06
C PHE A 52 -7.16 -14.59 -3.81
N TRP A 53 -7.30 -15.32 -2.70
CA TRP A 53 -7.85 -14.74 -1.47
C TRP A 53 -6.92 -13.69 -0.85
N LEU A 54 -5.61 -13.86 -0.96
CA LEU A 54 -4.64 -12.86 -0.53
C LEU A 54 -4.73 -11.56 -1.35
N VAL A 55 -4.96 -11.65 -2.67
CA VAL A 55 -5.27 -10.46 -3.48
C VAL A 55 -6.51 -9.74 -2.93
N GLY A 56 -7.59 -10.49 -2.67
CA GLY A 56 -8.85 -9.93 -2.15
C GLY A 56 -8.68 -9.26 -0.79
N LEU A 57 -8.02 -9.92 0.16
CA LEU A 57 -7.71 -9.34 1.46
C LEU A 57 -6.79 -8.12 1.34
N GLY A 58 -5.83 -8.16 0.43
CA GLY A 58 -4.97 -7.02 0.13
C GLY A 58 -5.75 -5.82 -0.40
N LEU A 59 -6.77 -6.02 -1.25
CA LEU A 59 -7.67 -4.96 -1.70
C LEU A 59 -8.47 -4.34 -0.56
N VAL A 60 -8.94 -5.15 0.40
CA VAL A 60 -9.58 -4.65 1.62
C VAL A 60 -8.59 -3.81 2.43
N GLY A 61 -7.37 -4.34 2.64
CA GLY A 61 -6.29 -3.61 3.34
C GLY A 61 -5.91 -2.30 2.65
N ALA A 62 -5.90 -2.27 1.32
CA ALA A 62 -5.66 -1.08 0.51
C ALA A 62 -6.76 -0.03 0.72
N ALA A 63 -8.03 -0.44 0.68
CA ALA A 63 -9.16 0.47 0.93
C ALA A 63 -9.05 1.12 2.32
N VAL A 64 -8.76 0.33 3.37
CA VAL A 64 -8.56 0.84 4.72
C VAL A 64 -7.34 1.78 4.79
N SER A 65 -6.24 1.44 4.10
CA SER A 65 -5.04 2.29 4.03
C SER A 65 -5.30 3.64 3.38
N ILE A 66 -6.12 3.67 2.31
CA ILE A 66 -6.49 4.90 1.61
C ILE A 66 -7.32 5.81 2.52
N LEU A 67 -8.29 5.24 3.23
CA LEU A 67 -9.11 5.99 4.19
C LEU A 67 -8.25 6.66 5.26
N PHE A 68 -7.35 5.90 5.90
CA PHE A 68 -6.45 6.47 6.90
C PHE A 68 -5.42 7.44 6.30
N GLY A 69 -4.99 7.22 5.05
CA GLY A 69 -4.09 8.14 4.34
C GLY A 69 -4.72 9.52 4.20
N TRP A 70 -6.01 9.57 3.87
CA TRP A 70 -6.75 10.82 3.75
C TRP A 70 -6.96 11.51 5.12
N THR A 71 -7.26 10.74 6.17
CA THR A 71 -7.40 11.32 7.52
C THR A 71 -6.09 11.90 8.04
N ASP A 72 -4.98 11.21 7.76
CA ASP A 72 -3.64 11.64 8.16
C ASP A 72 -3.21 12.90 7.37
N LEU A 73 -3.49 12.94 6.06
CA LEU A 73 -3.20 14.11 5.22
C LEU A 73 -3.98 15.35 5.68
N LEU A 74 -5.30 15.24 5.91
CA LEU A 74 -6.12 16.35 6.42
C LEU A 74 -5.64 16.85 7.79
N ALA A 75 -5.16 15.95 8.64
CA ALA A 75 -4.59 16.32 9.93
C ALA A 75 -3.28 17.10 9.77
N GLN A 76 -2.43 16.73 8.81
CA GLN A 76 -1.18 17.42 8.49
C GLN A 76 -1.41 18.79 7.85
N GLU A 77 -2.38 18.92 6.93
CA GLU A 77 -2.73 20.22 6.32
C GLU A 77 -3.18 21.23 7.38
N ARG A 78 -4.01 20.81 8.35
CA ARG A 78 -4.44 21.66 9.48
C ARG A 78 -3.28 22.12 10.37
N GLN A 79 -2.13 21.44 10.32
CA GLN A 79 -0.93 21.79 11.08
C GLN A 79 0.05 22.68 10.28
N GLY A 80 -0.27 23.02 9.04
CA GLY A 80 0.55 23.93 8.22
C GLY A 80 1.81 23.28 7.63
N VAL A 81 1.78 21.97 7.38
CA VAL A 81 2.93 21.24 6.81
C VAL A 81 3.27 21.76 5.41
N ALA A 82 4.57 21.96 5.15
CA ALA A 82 5.11 22.58 3.92
C ALA A 82 4.88 21.75 2.64
N THR A 83 4.80 22.46 1.49
CA THR A 83 4.55 21.96 0.13
C THR A 83 5.45 20.81 -0.33
N GLY A 84 6.67 20.69 0.19
CA GLY A 84 7.59 19.59 -0.14
C GLY A 84 7.11 18.21 0.31
N VAL A 85 6.39 18.13 1.44
CA VAL A 85 5.77 16.90 1.94
C VAL A 85 4.62 16.47 1.03
N LEU A 86 3.82 17.42 0.54
CA LEU A 86 2.74 17.12 -0.42
C LEU A 86 3.25 16.53 -1.74
N LEU A 87 4.38 17.00 -2.26
CA LEU A 87 4.94 16.47 -3.52
C LEU A 87 5.44 15.02 -3.36
N ARG A 88 6.16 14.72 -2.28
CA ARG A 88 6.59 13.33 -1.98
C ARG A 88 5.41 12.43 -1.62
N HIS A 89 4.38 12.99 -0.99
CA HIS A 89 3.13 12.29 -0.75
C HIS A 89 2.50 11.83 -2.07
N ARG A 90 2.46 12.71 -3.08
CA ARG A 90 1.90 12.39 -4.41
C ARG A 90 2.61 11.24 -5.11
N VAL A 91 3.94 11.18 -5.08
CA VAL A 91 4.70 10.17 -5.84
C VAL A 91 4.42 8.75 -5.34
N HIS A 92 4.60 8.48 -4.04
CA HIS A 92 4.37 7.13 -3.52
C HIS A 92 2.87 6.77 -3.52
N SER A 93 1.97 7.76 -3.35
CA SER A 93 0.52 7.54 -3.47
C SER A 93 0.12 7.07 -4.87
N TRP A 94 0.70 7.67 -5.93
CA TRP A 94 0.45 7.21 -7.29
C TRP A 94 0.87 5.77 -7.51
N LEU A 95 2.04 5.36 -7.01
CA LEU A 95 2.50 3.98 -7.09
C LEU A 95 1.55 3.02 -6.35
N ALA A 96 1.10 3.40 -5.16
CA ALA A 96 0.15 2.61 -4.38
C ALA A 96 -1.22 2.48 -5.08
N TYR A 97 -1.73 3.56 -5.68
CA TYR A 97 -2.98 3.54 -6.42
C TYR A 97 -2.87 2.71 -7.71
N SER A 98 -1.78 2.85 -8.46
CA SER A 98 -1.51 2.02 -9.64
C SER A 98 -1.40 0.54 -9.28
N SER A 99 -0.74 0.21 -8.17
CA SER A 99 -0.71 -1.16 -7.65
C SER A 99 -2.11 -1.66 -7.28
N THR A 100 -2.90 -0.84 -6.60
CA THR A 100 -4.29 -1.18 -6.22
C THR A 100 -5.15 -1.45 -7.45
N ALA A 101 -5.04 -0.62 -8.49
CA ALA A 101 -5.74 -0.82 -9.76
C ALA A 101 -5.29 -2.12 -10.45
N ALA A 102 -3.98 -2.41 -10.46
CA ALA A 102 -3.44 -3.65 -11.00
C ALA A 102 -4.02 -4.88 -10.28
N TYR A 103 -4.01 -4.88 -8.95
CA TYR A 103 -4.57 -5.99 -8.16
C TYR A 103 -6.09 -6.11 -8.24
N LEU A 104 -6.81 -4.99 -8.42
CA LEU A 104 -8.24 -5.05 -8.73
C LEU A 104 -8.48 -5.73 -10.08
N GLY A 105 -7.66 -5.41 -11.09
CA GLY A 105 -7.66 -6.08 -12.38
C GLY A 105 -7.37 -7.58 -12.26
N VAL A 106 -6.35 -7.97 -11.48
CA VAL A 106 -6.03 -9.37 -11.17
C VAL A 106 -7.21 -10.07 -10.50
N PHE A 107 -7.81 -9.45 -9.49
CA PHE A 107 -8.93 -10.03 -8.74
C PHE A 107 -10.12 -10.28 -9.65
N VAL A 108 -10.54 -9.29 -10.43
CA VAL A 108 -11.66 -9.40 -11.37
C VAL A 108 -11.37 -10.43 -12.46
N TRP A 109 -10.15 -10.43 -13.01
CA TRP A 109 -9.73 -11.44 -13.99
C TRP A 109 -9.89 -12.83 -13.40
N ARG A 110 -9.26 -13.09 -12.24
CA ARG A 110 -9.23 -14.41 -11.62
C ARG A 110 -10.60 -14.85 -11.13
N TRP A 111 -11.46 -13.93 -10.69
CA TRP A 111 -12.85 -14.23 -10.36
C TRP A 111 -13.62 -14.77 -11.56
N ARG A 112 -13.42 -14.18 -12.76
CA ARG A 112 -14.07 -14.62 -14.00
C ARG A 112 -13.48 -15.90 -14.60
N THR A 113 -12.27 -16.28 -14.19
CA THR A 113 -11.56 -17.45 -14.73
C THR A 113 -11.36 -18.55 -13.69
N GLU A 114 -12.22 -18.65 -12.67
CA GLU A 114 -12.17 -19.71 -11.65
C GLU A 114 -10.78 -19.83 -11.00
N HIS A 115 -10.20 -18.69 -10.64
CA HIS A 115 -8.89 -18.56 -10.01
C HIS A 115 -7.69 -19.07 -10.83
N ARG A 116 -7.89 -19.39 -12.12
CA ARG A 116 -6.81 -19.82 -13.04
C ARG A 116 -5.67 -18.80 -13.08
N LEU A 117 -4.45 -19.30 -13.00
CA LEU A 117 -3.24 -18.50 -13.15
C LEU A 117 -2.83 -18.47 -14.62
N SER A 118 -3.10 -17.36 -15.30
CA SER A 118 -2.63 -17.10 -16.66
C SER A 118 -1.31 -16.32 -16.64
N PRO A 119 -0.47 -16.40 -17.69
CA PRO A 119 0.74 -15.58 -17.79
C PRO A 119 0.45 -14.07 -17.68
N GLY A 120 -0.68 -13.60 -18.23
CA GLY A 120 -1.11 -12.21 -18.13
C GLY A 120 -1.46 -11.78 -16.71
N ALA A 121 -2.23 -12.60 -15.98
CA ALA A 121 -2.58 -12.32 -14.58
C ALA A 121 -1.35 -12.37 -13.67
N LEU A 122 -0.40 -13.27 -13.94
CA LEU A 122 0.88 -13.35 -13.23
C LEU A 122 1.73 -12.09 -13.49
N LEU A 123 1.89 -11.68 -14.74
CA LEU A 123 2.64 -10.48 -15.10
C LEU A 123 2.05 -9.24 -14.42
N LEU A 124 0.72 -9.09 -14.44
CA LEU A 124 0.04 -7.98 -13.78
C LEU A 124 0.23 -8.01 -12.25
N SER A 125 0.22 -9.21 -11.64
CA SER A 125 0.50 -9.38 -10.20
C SER A 125 1.95 -9.02 -9.86
N LEU A 126 2.92 -9.40 -10.69
CA LEU A 126 4.33 -9.05 -10.51
C LEU A 126 4.56 -7.54 -10.62
N LEU A 127 3.93 -6.89 -11.61
CA LEU A 127 3.98 -5.43 -11.74
C LEU A 127 3.34 -4.73 -10.53
N GLY A 128 2.16 -5.19 -10.11
CA GLY A 128 1.49 -4.69 -8.91
C GLY A 128 2.33 -4.83 -7.65
N ALA A 129 2.98 -5.99 -7.45
CA ALA A 129 3.90 -6.26 -6.36
C ALA A 129 5.12 -5.32 -6.39
N GLY A 130 5.72 -5.12 -7.55
CA GLY A 130 6.85 -4.18 -7.72
C GLY A 130 6.45 -2.75 -7.36
N LEU A 131 5.30 -2.29 -7.87
CA LEU A 131 4.77 -0.96 -7.58
C LEU A 131 4.51 -0.76 -6.07
N VAL A 132 3.89 -1.73 -5.39
CA VAL A 132 3.59 -1.60 -3.96
C VAL A 132 4.85 -1.65 -3.09
N ALA A 133 5.85 -2.44 -3.49
CA ALA A 133 7.14 -2.49 -2.79
C ALA A 133 7.88 -1.16 -2.87
N VAL A 134 7.94 -0.55 -4.07
CA VAL A 134 8.56 0.78 -4.25
C VAL A 134 7.76 1.86 -3.52
N ALA A 135 6.42 1.80 -3.56
CA ALA A 135 5.57 2.72 -2.80
C ALA A 135 5.86 2.64 -1.29
N GLY A 136 5.98 1.43 -0.74
CA GLY A 136 6.32 1.19 0.66
C GLY A 136 7.71 1.68 1.03
N TYR A 137 8.71 1.45 0.16
CA TYR A 137 10.08 1.95 0.36
C TYR A 137 10.12 3.48 0.44
N LEU A 138 9.55 4.17 -0.55
CA LEU A 138 9.48 5.63 -0.58
C LEU A 138 8.67 6.18 0.61
N GLY A 139 7.60 5.49 1.01
CA GLY A 139 6.82 5.81 2.21
C GLY A 139 7.64 5.75 3.49
N GLY A 140 8.51 4.74 3.62
CA GLY A 140 9.44 4.59 4.73
C GLY A 140 10.51 5.68 4.77
N GLU A 141 11.09 6.03 3.63
CA GLU A 141 12.11 7.09 3.55
C GLU A 141 11.58 8.45 4.01
N MET A 142 10.31 8.78 3.75
CA MET A 142 9.71 10.03 4.23
C MET A 142 9.72 10.16 5.75
N ARG A 143 9.64 9.05 6.50
CA ARG A 143 9.70 9.06 7.96
C ARG A 143 11.10 9.37 8.49
N ASN A 144 12.15 9.12 7.71
CA ASN A 144 13.54 9.33 8.14
C ASN A 144 14.01 10.78 7.95
N VAL A 145 13.25 11.61 7.22
CA VAL A 145 13.60 13.00 6.88
C VAL A 145 12.68 14.04 7.52
N MET A 146 11.74 13.61 8.37
CA MET A 146 10.87 14.45 9.21
C MET A 146 11.36 14.46 10.65
#